data_AF-A0A1G8NSK9-F1
#
_entry.id   AF-A0A1G8NSK9-F1
#
_cell.length_a   1.000
_cell.length_b   1.000
_cell.length_c   1.000
_cell.angle_alpha   90.00
_cell.angle_beta   90.00
_cell.angle_gamma   90.00
#
_symmetry.space_group_name_H-M   'P 1'
#
loop_
_entity.id
_entity.type
_entity.pdbx_description
1 polymer ?
#
loop_
_entity_poly.entity_id
_entity_poly.type
_entity_poly.pdbx_seq_one_letter_code
_entity_poly.pdbx_strand_id
1 'polypeptide(L)' 'MKTGLAMNSNNLRKLYGDIDIYLFDQLLKGRFDDCRTILDAGCGEGRNIAYFLQNGFKVYG' A
#
# COMPACT_ATOMS: atom_id res chain seq x y z
N MET A 1 -28.05 -20.49 -15.06
CA MET A 1 -27.50 -19.69 -13.93
C MET A 1 -26.12 -20.24 -13.58
N LYS A 2 -25.05 -19.47 -13.82
CA LYS A 2 -23.70 -19.79 -13.33
C LYS A 2 -23.36 -18.81 -12.22
N THR A 3 -23.64 -19.16 -10.97
CA THR A 3 -23.04 -18.45 -9.81
C THR A 3 -21.72 -19.12 -9.49
N GLY A 4 -20.70 -18.83 -10.31
CA GLY A 4 -19.32 -19.04 -9.91
C GLY A 4 -18.89 -17.81 -9.12
N LEU A 5 -18.76 -17.96 -7.81
CA LEU A 5 -18.16 -16.96 -6.93
C LEU A 5 -16.81 -16.58 -7.55
N ALA A 6 -16.64 -15.32 -7.94
CA ALA A 6 -15.36 -14.83 -8.41
C ALA A 6 -14.32 -15.08 -7.31
N MET A 7 -13.38 -15.98 -7.56
CA MET A 7 -12.22 -16.16 -6.69
C MET A 7 -11.46 -14.84 -6.73
N ASN A 8 -11.64 -14.04 -5.68
CA ASN A 8 -11.01 -12.75 -5.51
C ASN A 8 -9.50 -13.01 -5.51
N SER A 9 -8.88 -12.84 -6.67
CA SER A 9 -7.46 -13.04 -6.83
C SER A 9 -6.82 -11.92 -6.04
N ASN A 10 -6.31 -12.21 -4.84
CA ASN A 10 -5.55 -11.27 -4.02
C ASN A 10 -4.31 -10.84 -4.82
N ASN A 11 -4.50 -9.88 -5.72
CA ASN A 11 -3.48 -9.38 -6.60
C ASN A 11 -2.60 -8.47 -5.73
N LEU A 12 -1.49 -9.02 -5.26
CA LEU A 12 -0.52 -8.31 -4.42
C LEU A 12 -0.06 -7.01 -5.08
N ARG A 13 0.10 -7.00 -6.41
CA ARG A 13 0.46 -5.79 -7.16
C ARG A 13 -0.66 -4.74 -7.15
N LYS A 14 -1.93 -5.15 -7.09
CA LYS A 14 -3.05 -4.21 -6.89
C LYS A 14 -3.04 -3.60 -5.49
N LEU A 15 -2.74 -4.40 -4.48
CA LEU A 15 -2.74 -3.97 -3.07
C LEU A 15 -1.53 -3.08 -2.73
N TYR A 16 -0.34 -3.48 -3.19
CA TYR A 16 0.93 -2.90 -2.75
C TYR A 16 1.69 -2.17 -3.86
N GLY A 17 1.30 -2.32 -5.13
CA GLY A 17 2.07 -1.77 -6.25
C GLY A 17 3.46 -2.39 -6.35
N ASP A 18 4.43 -1.59 -6.78
CA ASP A 18 5.85 -1.95 -6.85
C ASP A 18 6.65 -1.34 -5.68
N ILE A 19 6.07 -1.30 -4.48
CA ILE A 19 6.74 -0.72 -3.31
C ILE A 19 8.07 -1.41 -3.00
N ASP A 20 8.94 -0.67 -2.32
CA ASP A 20 10.18 -1.23 -1.79
C ASP A 20 9.92 -2.40 -0.83
N ILE A 21 10.71 -3.48 -0.93
CA ILE A 21 10.55 -4.66 -0.07
C ILE A 21 10.78 -4.33 1.42
N TYR A 22 11.63 -3.36 1.73
CA TYR A 22 11.84 -2.92 3.11
C TYR A 22 10.62 -2.18 3.67
N LEU A 23 9.92 -1.43 2.81
CA LEU A 23 8.66 -0.78 3.18
C LEU A 23 7.57 -1.82 3.42
N PHE A 24 7.49 -2.84 2.56
CA PHE A 24 6.57 -3.95 2.75
C PHE A 24 6.80 -4.67 4.08
N ASP A 25 8.05 -4.96 4.45
CA ASP A 25 8.39 -5.51 5.77
C ASP A 25 7.97 -4.60 6.92
N GLN A 26 8.10 -3.27 6.78
CA GLN A 26 7.65 -2.33 7.83
C GLN A 26 6.12 -2.34 8.00
N LEU A 27 5.37 -2.50 6.91
CA LEU A 27 3.91 -2.67 6.96
C LEU A 27 3.55 -3.97 7.71
N LEU A 28 4.22 -5.09 7.41
CA LEU A 28 3.98 -6.36 8.09
C LEU A 28 4.29 -6.32 9.59
N LYS A 29 5.24 -5.47 10.00
CA LYS A 29 5.60 -5.24 11.40
C LYS A 29 4.65 -4.28 12.14
N GLY A 30 3.63 -3.74 11.47
CA GLY A 30 2.68 -2.80 12.07
C GLY A 30 3.30 -1.44 12.41
N ARG A 31 4.42 -1.05 11.78
CA ARG A 31 5.11 0.21 12.12
C ARG A 31 4.29 1.47 11.86
N PHE A 32 3.22 1.36 11.07
CA PHE A 32 2.38 2.47 10.67
C PHE A 32 0.97 2.39 11.28
N ASP A 33 0.69 1.45 12.18
CA ASP A 33 -0.65 1.22 12.72
C ASP A 33 -1.15 2.42 13.56
N ASP A 34 -0.26 3.03 14.32
CA ASP A 34 -0.54 4.20 15.16
C ASP A 34 -0.28 5.54 14.46
N CYS A 35 0.03 5.53 13.15
CA CYS A 35 0.31 6.73 12.39
C CYS A 35 -0.63 6.84 11.18
N ARG A 36 -1.17 8.04 10.92
CA ARG A 36 -2.02 8.30 9.75
C ARG A 36 -1.45 9.36 8.80
N THR A 37 -0.26 9.88 9.11
CA THR A 37 0.41 10.92 8.31
C THR A 37 1.78 10.42 7.85
N ILE A 38 2.05 10.50 6.56
CA ILE A 38 3.32 10.06 5.94
C ILE A 38 3.98 11.28 5.30
N LEU A 39 5.30 11.40 5.49
CA LEU A 39 6.15 12.32 4.73
C LEU A 39 7.00 11.48 3.77
N ASP A 40 6.89 11.77 2.48
CA ASP A 40 7.69 11.18 1.41
C ASP A 40 8.84 12.14 1.04
N ALA A 41 9.91 12.10 1.84
CA ALA A 41 11.08 12.96 1.66
C ALA A 41 11.91 12.50 0.45
N GLY A 42 11.48 12.87 -0.75
CA GLY A 42 12.11 12.52 -2.02
C GLY A 42 11.13 11.86 -2.99
N CYS A 43 10.00 12.52 -3.25
CA CYS A 43 8.81 11.84 -3.77
C CYS A 43 8.96 11.19 -5.15
N GLY A 44 9.97 11.54 -5.95
CA GLY A 44 10.28 10.88 -7.23
C GLY A 44 9.01 10.60 -8.05
N GLU A 45 8.84 9.35 -8.48
CA GLU A 45 7.63 8.87 -9.17
C GLU A 45 6.54 8.31 -8.22
N GLY A 46 6.72 8.42 -6.90
CA GLY A 46 5.69 8.02 -5.92
C GLY A 46 5.51 6.50 -5.75
N ARG A 47 6.52 5.69 -6.08
CA ARG A 47 6.47 4.21 -5.99
C ARG A 47 6.05 3.71 -4.59
N ASN A 48 6.49 4.38 -3.54
CA ASN A 48 6.31 3.93 -2.15
C ASN A 48 5.00 4.43 -1.50
N ILE A 49 4.31 5.41 -2.08
CA ILE A 49 3.13 6.03 -1.46
C ILE A 49 1.80 5.39 -1.87
N ALA A 50 1.82 4.52 -2.88
CA ALA A 50 0.60 3.94 -3.45
C ALA A 50 -0.25 3.19 -2.41
N TYR A 51 0.38 2.42 -1.52
CA TYR A 51 -0.32 1.73 -0.43
C TYR A 51 -0.96 2.73 0.54
N PHE A 52 -0.22 3.75 0.96
CA PHE A 52 -0.68 4.74 1.94
C PHE A 52 -1.88 5.56 1.41
N LEU A 53 -1.81 6.03 0.17
CA LEU A 53 -2.90 6.76 -0.48
C LEU A 53 -4.17 5.89 -0.58
N GLN A 54 -4.03 4.64 -1.02
CA GLN A 54 -5.16 3.71 -1.13
C GLN A 54 -5.82 3.39 0.21
N ASN A 55 -5.06 3.46 1.31
CA ASN A 55 -5.55 3.19 2.67
C ASN A 55 -5.89 4.47 3.46
N GLY A 56 -6.03 5.61 2.78
CA GLY A 56 -6.53 6.86 3.37
C GLY A 56 -5.55 7.58 4.29
N PHE A 57 -4.25 7.30 4.18
CA PHE A 57 -3.23 8.06 4.90
C PHE A 57 -3.09 9.46 4.29
N LYS A 58 -2.78 10.43 5.14
CA LYS A 58 -2.42 11.78 4.71
C LYS A 58 -0.95 11.79 4.31
N VAL A 59 -0.68 11.93 3.00
CA VAL A 59 0.68 11.92 2.47
C VAL A 59 1.11 13.34 2.11
N TYR A 60 2.30 13.73 2.56
CA TYR A 60 3.03 14.92 2.15
C TYR A 60 4.27 14.49 1.38
N GLY A 61 4.64 15.21 0.30
CA GLY A 61 5.85 14.95 -0.48
C GLY A 61 6.82 16.12 -0.45
#